data_AF-A0A452YF00-F1
#
_entry.id   AF-A0A452YF00-F1
#
_cell.length_a   1.000
_cell.length_b   1.000
_cell.length_c   1.000
_cell.angle_alpha   90.00
_cell.angle_beta   90.00
_cell.angle_gamma   90.00
#
_symmetry.space_group_name_H-M   'P 1'
#
loop_
_entity.id
_entity.type
_entity.pdbx_description
1 polymer ?
#
loop_
_entity_poly.entity_id
_entity_poly.type
_entity_poly.pdbx_seq_one_letter_code
_entity_poly.pdbx_strand_id
1 'polypeptide(L)'
;MVRKNKNRHSSGGRGGRIGSGPSSTVSCSIPELQKFVPGESLKRPGFVSAGESYIVKANHFKLTYNETLCRYHVLIDPKPTSAGDVMIQLAKLYGQSRLGGRLPAYDGKKSLYTSRPFPFTCEAFKVTLPDQENILCGLPRGKRHFRVQITLDKVLFGRIDSEEFYQAFNTILRELFLGRLYFFSPISFSVIIFVDC
;
A
#
# COMPACT_ATOMS: atom_id res chain seq x y z
N MET A 1 -24.53 18.75 37.82
CA MET A 1 -24.63 17.28 37.77
C MET A 1 -23.59 16.73 36.81
N VAL A 2 -22.46 16.23 37.29
CA VAL A 2 -21.55 15.37 36.51
C VAL A 2 -21.03 14.27 37.44
N ARG A 3 -21.21 13.04 36.97
CA ARG A 3 -21.09 11.80 37.73
C ARG A 3 -19.61 11.41 37.91
N LYS A 4 -19.26 11.01 39.14
CA LYS A 4 -18.04 10.25 39.49
C LYS A 4 -17.95 9.00 38.60
N ASN A 5 -16.80 8.76 37.96
CA ASN A 5 -16.48 7.43 37.45
C ASN A 5 -15.43 6.77 38.35
N LYS A 6 -15.87 5.70 39.03
CA LYS A 6 -15.07 4.77 39.81
C LYS A 6 -14.56 3.70 38.84
N ASN A 7 -13.25 3.56 38.72
CA ASN A 7 -12.57 2.28 38.51
C ASN A 7 -11.07 2.50 38.65
N ARG A 8 -10.61 2.48 39.90
CA ARG A 8 -9.21 2.27 40.26
C ARG A 8 -9.15 0.86 40.85
N HIS A 9 -8.51 -0.07 40.14
CA HIS A 9 -8.02 -1.29 40.77
C HIS A 9 -6.61 -1.02 41.26
N SER A 10 -6.49 -0.99 42.59
CA SER A 10 -5.25 -0.93 43.32
C SER A 10 -4.59 -2.32 43.34
N SER A 11 -3.33 -2.40 42.97
CA SER A 11 -2.42 -3.45 43.43
C SER A 11 -1.32 -2.79 44.23
N GLY A 12 -1.40 -2.91 45.56
CA GLY A 12 -0.43 -2.39 46.51
C GLY A 12 0.85 -3.22 46.55
N GLY A 13 1.95 -2.58 46.95
CA GLY A 13 3.24 -3.25 47.09
C GLY A 13 4.32 -2.37 47.73
N ARG A 14 4.19 -2.17 49.05
CA ARG A 14 5.22 -1.94 50.10
C ARG A 14 6.19 -0.74 49.99
N GLY A 15 6.21 0.02 51.08
CA GLY A 15 7.07 1.18 51.28
C GLY A 15 8.56 0.87 51.37
N GLY A 16 9.35 1.84 50.91
CA GLY A 16 10.78 1.96 51.11
C GLY A 16 11.11 3.44 51.38
N ARG A 17 11.92 3.67 52.41
CA ARG A 17 12.32 4.96 52.99
C ARG A 17 12.90 5.94 51.96
N ILE A 18 12.67 7.24 52.23
CA ILE A 18 13.43 8.35 51.65
C ILE A 18 14.90 8.19 52.07
N GLY A 19 15.76 7.88 51.11
CA GLY A 19 17.21 7.83 51.25
C GLY A 19 17.85 8.74 50.21
N SER A 20 18.66 9.67 50.68
CA SER A 20 19.46 10.62 49.93
C SER A 20 20.67 9.97 49.25
N GLY A 21 20.79 10.11 47.91
CA GLY A 21 22.01 9.86 47.11
C GLY A 21 22.38 8.38 46.87
N PRO A 22 23.12 8.02 45.79
CA PRO A 22 24.11 8.85 45.09
C PRO A 22 23.75 9.18 43.63
N SER A 23 24.39 10.21 43.11
CA SER A 23 24.46 10.53 41.68
C SER A 23 24.98 9.31 40.91
N SER A 24 24.08 8.57 40.26
CA SER A 24 24.45 7.50 39.35
C SER A 24 24.97 8.13 38.07
N THR A 25 26.28 8.32 38.00
CA THR A 25 26.99 8.42 36.72
C THR A 25 26.79 7.09 36.00
N VAL A 26 25.76 7.04 35.15
CA VAL A 26 25.57 5.92 34.22
C VAL A 26 26.73 6.01 33.23
N SER A 27 27.75 5.17 33.43
CA SER A 27 28.82 5.01 32.45
C SER A 27 28.23 4.34 31.22
N CYS A 28 27.87 5.15 30.22
CA CYS A 28 27.57 4.67 28.88
C CYS A 28 28.87 4.13 28.28
N SER A 29 29.13 2.83 28.42
CA SER A 29 30.16 2.16 27.63
C SER A 29 29.77 2.32 26.15
N ILE A 30 30.56 3.10 25.41
CA ILE A 30 30.40 3.28 23.97
C ILE A 30 30.54 1.88 23.35
N PRO A 31 29.51 1.33 22.69
CA PRO A 31 29.65 0.05 22.01
C PRO A 31 30.72 0.18 20.93
N GLU A 32 31.64 -0.78 20.90
CA GLU A 32 32.73 -0.85 19.95
C GLU A 32 32.18 -0.69 18.52
N LEU A 33 32.78 0.23 17.76
CA LEU A 33 32.32 0.61 16.43
C LEU A 33 32.22 -0.64 15.56
N GLN A 34 31.01 -1.10 15.26
CA GLN A 34 30.81 -2.25 14.38
C GLN A 34 31.50 -1.94 13.04
N LYS A 35 32.44 -2.80 12.64
CA LYS A 35 33.16 -2.65 11.37
C LYS A 35 32.14 -2.54 10.25
N PHE A 36 32.11 -1.38 9.59
CA PHE A 36 31.22 -1.12 8.46
C PHE A 36 31.59 -2.07 7.32
N VAL A 37 30.69 -3.00 6.99
CA VAL A 37 30.78 -3.84 5.80
C VAL A 37 29.89 -3.18 4.74
N PRO A 38 30.46 -2.68 3.63
CA PRO A 38 29.67 -2.08 2.56
C PRO A 38 28.65 -3.09 2.01
N GLY A 39 27.36 -2.73 2.09
CA GLY A 39 26.26 -3.53 1.54
C GLY A 39 25.35 -4.21 2.57
N GLU A 40 25.74 -4.28 3.85
CA GLU A 40 24.87 -4.80 4.91
C GLU A 40 24.29 -3.67 5.78
N SER A 41 22.96 -3.60 5.87
CA SER A 41 22.29 -2.68 6.81
C SER A 41 22.42 -3.23 8.23
N LEU A 42 23.19 -2.56 9.08
CA LEU A 42 23.32 -2.95 10.49
C LEU A 42 21.95 -2.93 11.17
N LYS A 43 21.60 -4.01 11.87
CA LYS A 43 20.35 -4.08 12.63
C LYS A 43 20.39 -3.05 13.77
N ARG A 44 19.28 -2.35 13.97
CA ARG A 44 19.14 -1.37 15.07
C ARG A 44 19.50 -2.07 16.40
N PRO A 45 20.50 -1.57 17.16
CA PRO A 45 21.04 -2.27 18.33
C PRO A 45 20.07 -2.36 19.52
N GLY A 46 18.98 -1.59 19.51
CA GLY A 46 17.93 -1.64 20.52
C GLY A 46 17.18 -0.32 20.65
N PHE A 47 16.20 -0.26 21.55
CA PHE A 47 15.54 0.98 21.93
C PHE A 47 16.34 1.68 23.03
N VAL A 48 16.39 3.01 22.99
CA VAL A 48 16.97 3.82 24.06
C VAL A 48 15.90 4.03 25.13
N SER A 49 16.26 3.84 26.39
CA SER A 49 15.38 4.00 27.57
C SER A 49 15.73 5.21 28.44
N ALA A 50 16.76 5.98 28.07
CA ALA A 50 17.15 7.20 28.78
C ALA A 50 16.23 8.38 28.41
N GLY A 51 15.83 9.16 29.40
CA GLY A 51 14.99 10.36 29.25
C GLY A 51 13.59 10.21 29.84
N GLU A 52 12.84 11.31 29.88
CA GLU A 52 11.43 11.32 30.28
C GLU A 52 10.52 10.99 29.09
N SER A 53 9.45 10.23 29.33
CA SER A 53 8.49 9.85 28.29
C SER A 53 7.51 10.97 27.99
N TYR A 54 7.25 11.24 26.71
CA TYR A 54 6.24 12.19 26.25
C TYR A 54 5.28 11.55 25.24
N ILE A 55 4.03 12.02 25.23
CA ILE A 55 3.04 11.63 24.23
C ILE A 55 3.28 12.46 22.98
N VAL A 56 3.61 11.80 21.87
CA VAL A 56 3.80 12.42 20.56
C VAL A 56 2.72 11.96 19.60
N LYS A 57 2.34 12.84 18.66
CA LYS A 57 1.57 12.48 17.47
C LYS A 57 2.50 12.54 16.27
N ALA A 58 2.40 11.56 15.40
CA ALA A 58 3.15 11.52 14.16
C ALA A 58 2.19 11.49 12.96
N ASN A 59 2.64 12.00 11.81
CA ASN A 59 1.92 11.88 10.55
C ASN A 59 2.15 10.49 9.92
N HIS A 60 1.90 9.44 10.71
CA HIS A 60 2.03 8.06 10.31
C HIS A 60 0.75 7.33 10.66
N PHE A 61 0.03 6.88 9.63
CA PHE A 61 -1.22 6.15 9.78
C PHE A 61 -0.97 4.66 9.72
N LYS A 62 -1.59 3.91 10.63
CA LYS A 62 -1.49 2.45 10.64
C LYS A 62 -2.32 1.87 9.50
N LEU A 63 -1.67 1.17 8.58
CA LEU A 63 -2.35 0.47 7.51
C LEU A 63 -2.80 -0.91 7.97
N THR A 64 -4.08 -1.23 7.75
CA THR A 64 -4.62 -2.58 7.87
C THR A 64 -4.94 -3.10 6.48
N TYR A 65 -4.49 -4.31 6.14
CA TYR A 65 -4.64 -4.89 4.81
C TYR A 65 -4.79 -6.42 4.89
N ASN A 66 -5.26 -7.02 3.80
CA ASN A 66 -5.32 -8.47 3.68
C ASN A 66 -3.92 -9.01 3.36
N GLU A 67 -3.45 -10.03 4.07
CA GLU A 67 -2.11 -10.62 3.93
C GLU A 67 -1.82 -11.26 2.56
N THR A 68 -2.80 -11.26 1.65
CA THR A 68 -2.72 -11.85 0.31
C THR A 68 -2.87 -10.77 -0.75
N LEU A 69 -1.87 -10.65 -1.61
CA LEU A 69 -1.89 -9.74 -2.75
C LEU A 69 -1.52 -10.49 -4.03
N CYS A 70 -2.25 -10.29 -5.11
CA CYS A 70 -1.97 -10.94 -6.39
C CYS A 70 -1.33 -9.95 -7.36
N ARG A 71 -0.16 -10.32 -7.91
CA ARG A 71 0.55 -9.59 -8.96
C ARG A 71 0.33 -10.26 -10.30
N TYR A 72 0.02 -9.43 -11.29
CA TYR A 72 -0.16 -9.81 -12.68
C TYR A 72 0.83 -9.05 -13.56
N HIS A 73 1.25 -9.71 -14.63
CA HIS A 73 1.96 -9.12 -15.74
C HIS A 73 0.97 -8.69 -16.83
N VAL A 74 1.13 -7.46 -17.32
CA VAL A 74 0.28 -6.86 -18.36
C VAL A 74 1.14 -6.58 -19.59
N LEU A 75 0.68 -7.07 -20.73
CA LEU A 75 1.23 -6.77 -22.05
C LEU A 75 0.16 -6.03 -22.84
N ILE A 76 0.53 -4.91 -23.46
CA ILE A 76 -0.37 -4.10 -24.29
C ILE A 76 0.27 -3.95 -25.67
N ASP A 77 -0.41 -4.47 -26.68
CA ASP A 77 0.03 -4.42 -28.08
C ASP A 77 -1.05 -3.80 -28.97
N PRO A 78 -0.72 -2.81 -29.81
CA PRO A 78 0.56 -2.11 -29.91
C PRO A 78 0.83 -1.22 -28.68
N LYS A 79 2.08 -0.74 -28.53
CA LYS A 79 2.45 0.14 -27.41
C LYS A 79 1.58 1.41 -27.39
N PRO A 80 0.81 1.68 -26.32
CA PRO A 80 -0.08 2.83 -26.27
C PRO A 80 0.66 4.12 -25.89
N THR A 81 0.10 5.27 -26.28
CA THR A 81 0.53 6.59 -25.77
C THR A 81 0.27 6.73 -24.27
N SER A 82 -0.89 6.22 -23.82
CA SER A 82 -1.32 6.22 -22.41
C SER A 82 -1.81 4.83 -22.01
N ALA A 83 -0.96 4.05 -21.34
CA ALA A 83 -1.34 2.72 -20.85
C ALA A 83 -2.44 2.79 -19.77
N GLY A 84 -2.49 3.89 -19.01
CA GLY A 84 -3.54 4.12 -18.01
C GLY A 84 -4.94 4.17 -18.62
N ASP A 85 -5.11 4.88 -19.75
CA ASP A 85 -6.42 4.99 -20.40
C ASP A 85 -6.88 3.65 -20.99
N VAL A 86 -5.95 2.85 -21.51
CA VAL A 86 -6.24 1.49 -21.97
C VAL A 86 -6.77 0.65 -20.80
N MET A 87 -6.12 0.72 -19.64
CA MET A 87 -6.52 -0.05 -18.46
C MET A 87 -7.84 0.44 -17.85
N ILE A 88 -8.10 1.75 -17.85
CA ILE A 88 -9.39 2.32 -17.43
C ILE A 88 -10.50 1.79 -18.34
N GLN A 89 -10.30 1.81 -19.66
CA GLN A 89 -11.28 1.33 -20.62
C GLN A 89 -11.46 -0.20 -20.52
N LEU A 90 -10.38 -0.96 -20.31
CA LEU A 90 -10.43 -2.40 -20.06
C LEU A 90 -11.31 -2.71 -18.86
N ALA A 91 -11.06 -2.03 -17.75
CA ALA A 91 -11.82 -2.27 -16.53
C ALA A 91 -13.29 -1.84 -16.73
N LYS A 92 -13.58 -0.76 -17.46
CA LYS A 92 -14.96 -0.34 -17.81
C LYS A 92 -15.70 -1.42 -18.61
N LEU A 93 -15.05 -2.05 -19.58
CA LEU A 93 -15.66 -3.05 -20.46
C LEU A 93 -15.79 -4.44 -19.81
N TYR A 94 -14.76 -4.84 -19.06
CA TYR A 94 -14.61 -6.23 -18.60
C TYR A 94 -14.61 -6.38 -17.07
N GLY A 95 -14.81 -5.29 -16.33
CA GLY A 95 -14.74 -5.25 -14.86
C GLY A 95 -15.69 -6.24 -14.19
N GLN A 96 -16.97 -6.18 -14.52
CA GLN A 96 -17.97 -7.07 -13.91
C GLN A 96 -17.98 -8.47 -14.53
N SER A 97 -17.71 -8.58 -15.84
CA SER A 97 -17.85 -9.83 -16.58
C SER A 97 -16.66 -10.78 -16.45
N ARG A 98 -15.44 -10.28 -16.69
CA ARG A 98 -14.22 -11.11 -16.75
C ARG A 98 -13.30 -10.89 -15.56
N LEU A 99 -13.21 -9.66 -15.05
CA LEU A 99 -12.41 -9.35 -13.87
C LEU A 99 -13.13 -9.71 -12.56
N GLY A 100 -14.41 -10.10 -12.63
CA GLY A 100 -15.22 -10.55 -11.49
C GLY A 100 -15.46 -9.47 -10.44
N GLY A 101 -15.65 -8.23 -10.88
CA GLY A 101 -15.91 -7.07 -10.00
C GLY A 101 -14.72 -6.64 -9.15
N ARG A 102 -13.52 -7.15 -9.44
CA ARG A 102 -12.29 -6.81 -8.70
C ARG A 102 -11.75 -5.46 -9.16
N LEU A 103 -11.14 -4.72 -8.23
CA LEU A 103 -10.52 -3.42 -8.47
C LEU A 103 -9.00 -3.58 -8.61
N PRO A 104 -8.44 -3.51 -9.83
CA PRO A 104 -7.01 -3.65 -10.02
C PRO A 104 -6.28 -2.30 -9.98
N ALA A 105 -5.11 -2.28 -9.35
CA ALA A 105 -4.21 -1.13 -9.34
C ALA A 105 -3.05 -1.36 -10.32
N TYR A 106 -2.90 -0.49 -11.31
CA TYR A 106 -1.91 -0.63 -12.37
C TYR A 106 -0.73 0.31 -12.16
N ASP A 107 0.51 -0.15 -12.36
CA ASP A 107 1.71 0.67 -12.17
C ASP A 107 1.94 1.69 -13.31
N GLY A 108 1.20 1.58 -14.42
CA GLY A 108 1.36 2.41 -15.62
C GLY A 108 2.29 1.81 -16.68
N LYS A 109 2.92 0.67 -16.40
CA LYS A 109 3.92 0.01 -17.25
C LYS A 109 3.59 -1.45 -17.57
N LYS A 110 3.66 -2.33 -16.57
CA LYS A 110 3.53 -3.79 -16.78
C LYS A 110 2.96 -4.55 -15.59
N SER A 111 2.91 -3.94 -14.40
CA SER A 111 2.52 -4.64 -13.18
C SER A 111 1.12 -4.21 -12.77
N LEU A 112 0.28 -5.19 -12.47
CA LEU A 112 -1.10 -5.00 -12.04
C LEU A 112 -1.33 -5.76 -10.73
N TYR A 113 -1.92 -5.09 -9.74
CA TYR A 113 -2.09 -5.61 -8.39
C TYR A 113 -3.56 -5.71 -8.02
N THR A 114 -3.94 -6.78 -7.32
CA THR A 114 -5.30 -7.01 -6.84
C THR A 114 -5.28 -7.68 -5.47
N SER A 115 -6.32 -7.42 -4.67
CA SER A 115 -6.50 -8.06 -3.35
C SER A 115 -7.00 -9.50 -3.43
N ARG A 116 -7.58 -9.90 -4.57
CA ARG A 116 -8.09 -11.24 -4.84
C ARG A 116 -7.67 -11.66 -6.25
N PRO A 117 -7.35 -12.94 -6.48
CA PRO A 117 -6.97 -13.41 -7.81
C PRO A 117 -8.18 -13.36 -8.75
N PHE A 118 -8.01 -12.90 -9.99
CA PHE A 118 -8.99 -12.98 -11.10
C PHE A 118 -9.53 -14.40 -11.32
N PRO A 119 -10.68 -14.59 -12.00
CA PRO A 119 -11.22 -15.92 -12.29
C PRO A 119 -10.51 -16.57 -13.49
N PHE A 120 -9.26 -16.17 -13.74
CA PHE A 120 -8.38 -16.69 -14.79
C PHE A 120 -6.92 -16.51 -14.36
N THR A 121 -6.04 -17.34 -14.90
CA THR A 121 -4.59 -17.22 -14.76
C THR A 121 -3.97 -16.45 -15.93
N CYS A 122 -4.54 -16.54 -17.13
CA CYS A 122 -4.12 -15.78 -18.30
C CYS A 122 -5.33 -15.49 -19.19
N GLU A 123 -5.57 -14.23 -19.55
CA GLU A 123 -6.61 -13.85 -20.49
C GLU A 123 -6.20 -12.65 -21.34
N ALA A 124 -6.68 -12.60 -22.58
CA ALA A 124 -6.44 -11.51 -23.51
C ALA A 124 -7.74 -10.75 -23.81
N PHE A 125 -7.66 -9.42 -23.75
CA PHE A 125 -8.76 -8.49 -23.91
C PHE A 125 -8.53 -7.63 -25.14
N LYS A 126 -9.61 -7.28 -25.84
CA LYS A 126 -9.58 -6.28 -26.90
C LYS A 126 -10.17 -4.98 -26.35
N VAL A 127 -9.38 -3.92 -26.36
CA VAL A 127 -9.74 -2.58 -25.88
C VAL A 127 -9.65 -1.62 -27.04
N THR A 128 -10.62 -0.72 -27.16
CA THR A 128 -10.62 0.30 -28.22
C THR A 128 -10.62 1.67 -27.57
N LEU A 129 -9.66 2.53 -27.93
CA LEU A 129 -9.61 3.92 -27.50
C LEU A 129 -9.85 4.87 -28.68
N PRO A 130 -10.47 6.04 -28.43
CA PRO A 130 -10.51 7.11 -29.41
C PRO A 130 -9.10 7.65 -29.64
N ASP A 131 -8.76 7.94 -30.89
CA ASP A 131 -7.49 8.55 -31.24
C ASP A 131 -7.52 10.04 -30.93
N GLN A 132 -6.68 10.47 -29.98
CA GLN A 132 -6.60 11.87 -29.58
C GLN A 132 -5.66 12.69 -30.49
N GLU A 133 -4.80 12.04 -31.29
CA GLU A 133 -3.88 12.73 -32.22
C GLU A 133 -4.61 13.43 -33.37
N ASN A 134 -5.79 12.93 -33.79
CA ASN A 134 -6.58 13.54 -34.87
C ASN A 134 -7.33 14.82 -34.47
N ILE A 135 -7.30 15.23 -33.20
CA ILE A 135 -8.02 16.44 -32.76
C ILE A 135 -7.39 17.71 -33.35
N LEU A 136 -6.08 17.71 -33.61
CA LEU A 136 -5.36 18.86 -34.17
C LEU A 136 -5.48 18.98 -35.69
N CYS A 137 -5.88 17.92 -36.41
CA CYS A 137 -5.84 17.88 -37.87
C CYS A 137 -7.22 17.74 -38.55
N GLY A 138 -8.32 17.76 -37.78
CA GLY A 138 -9.68 17.70 -38.36
C GLY A 138 -10.02 16.37 -39.05
N LEU A 139 -9.18 15.34 -38.92
CA LEU A 139 -9.44 14.01 -39.47
C LEU A 139 -10.49 13.25 -38.63
N PRO A 140 -11.20 12.28 -39.22
CA PRO A 140 -12.13 11.42 -38.49
C PRO A 140 -11.46 10.84 -37.25
N ARG A 141 -12.18 10.82 -36.11
CA ARG A 141 -11.72 10.19 -34.87
C ARG A 141 -11.38 8.72 -35.16
N GLY A 142 -10.10 8.41 -35.35
CA GLY A 142 -9.63 7.04 -35.48
C GLY A 142 -9.98 6.28 -34.20
N LYS A 143 -10.25 4.98 -34.32
CA LYS A 143 -10.33 4.09 -33.17
C LYS A 143 -9.07 3.23 -33.19
N ARG A 144 -8.29 3.28 -32.12
CA ARG A 144 -7.11 2.42 -31.96
C ARG A 144 -7.48 1.19 -31.16
N HIS A 145 -7.17 0.02 -31.70
CA HIS A 145 -7.42 -1.26 -31.06
C HIS A 145 -6.15 -1.73 -30.35
N PHE A 146 -6.29 -2.12 -29.10
CA PHE A 146 -5.24 -2.65 -28.25
C PHE A 146 -5.62 -4.07 -27.81
N ARG A 147 -4.68 -4.99 -27.92
CA ARG A 147 -4.72 -6.29 -27.29
C ARG A 147 -4.01 -6.18 -25.95
N VAL A 148 -4.75 -6.42 -24.87
CA VAL A 148 -4.20 -6.43 -23.51
C VAL A 148 -4.18 -7.86 -22.99
N GLN A 149 -3.02 -8.41 -22.70
CA GLN A 149 -2.89 -9.72 -22.08
C GLN A 149 -2.53 -9.57 -20.62
N ILE A 150 -3.33 -10.16 -19.74
CA ILE A 150 -3.13 -10.16 -18.29
C ILE A 150 -2.80 -11.59 -17.87
N THR A 151 -1.63 -11.79 -17.25
CA THR A 151 -1.14 -13.10 -16.80
C THR A 151 -0.79 -13.04 -15.32
N LEU A 152 -1.25 -14.01 -14.52
CA LEU A 152 -0.91 -14.14 -13.11
C LEU A 152 0.59 -14.44 -13.02
N ASP A 153 1.32 -13.57 -12.32
CA ASP A 153 2.75 -13.69 -12.11
C ASP A 153 3.00 -14.38 -10.77
N LYS A 154 2.53 -13.77 -9.68
CA LYS A 154 2.74 -14.28 -8.33
C LYS A 154 1.58 -13.95 -7.40
N VAL A 155 1.35 -14.81 -6.42
CA VAL A 155 0.56 -14.48 -5.24
C VAL A 155 1.53 -14.24 -4.09
N LEU A 156 1.48 -13.03 -3.56
CA LEU A 156 2.31 -12.56 -2.47
C LEU A 156 1.58 -12.85 -1.16
N PHE A 157 2.26 -13.55 -0.27
CA PHE A 157 1.81 -13.89 1.08
C PHE A 157 2.84 -13.36 2.07
N GLY A 158 2.39 -12.75 3.17
CA GLY A 158 3.25 -12.45 4.30
C GLY A 158 3.31 -10.96 4.69
N ARG A 159 4.32 -10.63 5.51
CA ARG A 159 4.53 -9.30 6.08
C ARG A 159 5.03 -8.30 5.04
N ILE A 160 4.84 -7.00 5.32
CA ILE A 160 5.32 -5.85 4.51
C ILE A 160 6.85 -5.72 4.59
N ASP A 161 7.58 -6.76 4.25
CA ASP A 161 9.04 -6.80 4.35
C ASP A 161 9.69 -7.02 2.97
N SER A 162 8.89 -7.27 1.92
CA SER A 162 9.38 -7.43 0.55
C SER A 162 9.22 -6.14 -0.26
N GLU A 163 10.23 -5.81 -1.06
CA GLU A 163 10.17 -4.71 -2.05
C GLU A 163 8.93 -4.77 -2.94
N GLU A 164 8.48 -5.98 -3.27
CA GLU A 164 7.27 -6.21 -4.07
C GLU A 164 6.00 -5.68 -3.38
N PHE A 165 5.90 -5.81 -2.05
CA PHE A 165 4.78 -5.26 -1.28
C PHE A 165 4.82 -3.74 -1.26
N TYR A 166 5.99 -3.12 -1.05
CA TYR A 166 6.12 -1.67 -1.09
C TYR A 166 5.73 -1.10 -2.45
N GLN A 167 6.19 -1.72 -3.54
CA GLN A 167 5.81 -1.31 -4.90
C GLN A 167 4.31 -1.44 -5.14
N ALA A 168 3.70 -2.53 -4.67
CA ALA A 168 2.27 -2.72 -4.78
C ALA A 168 1.47 -1.69 -3.98
N PHE A 169 1.80 -1.47 -2.72
CA PHE A 169 1.10 -0.49 -1.88
C PHE A 169 1.26 0.93 -2.41
N ASN A 170 2.45 1.31 -2.86
CA ASN A 170 2.66 2.60 -3.51
C ASN A 170 1.77 2.75 -4.75
N THR A 171 1.60 1.69 -5.53
CA THR A 171 0.72 1.69 -6.69
C THR A 171 -0.75 1.80 -6.28
N ILE A 172 -1.19 0.98 -5.33
CA ILE A 172 -2.57 0.96 -4.83
C ILE A 172 -2.96 2.31 -4.23
N LEU A 173 -2.15 2.83 -3.31
CA LEU A 173 -2.39 4.12 -2.66
C LEU A 173 -2.42 5.25 -3.69
N ARG A 174 -1.50 5.27 -4.65
CA ARG A 174 -1.51 6.27 -5.73
C ARG A 174 -2.82 6.21 -6.54
N GLU A 175 -3.26 5.03 -6.96
CA GLU A 175 -4.50 4.89 -7.74
C GLU A 175 -5.76 5.23 -6.89
N LEU A 176 -5.72 5.00 -5.58
CA LEU A 176 -6.76 5.43 -4.64
C LEU A 176 -6.82 6.96 -4.57
N PHE A 177 -5.68 7.64 -4.37
CA PHE A 177 -5.62 9.10 -4.26
C PHE A 177 -5.90 9.82 -5.59
N LEU A 178 -5.59 9.21 -6.73
CA LEU A 178 -5.95 9.73 -8.06
C LEU A 178 -7.44 9.53 -8.40
N GLY A 179 -8.23 8.91 -7.52
CA GLY A 179 -9.66 8.71 -7.74
C GLY A 179 -10.00 7.65 -8.79
N ARG A 180 -9.01 6.92 -9.30
CA ARG A 180 -9.18 6.01 -10.46
C ARG A 180 -9.83 4.67 -10.11
N LEU A 181 -9.72 4.25 -8.85
CA LEU A 181 -10.34 3.02 -8.35
C LEU A 181 -11.84 3.18 -8.00
N TYR A 182 -12.35 4.41 -7.86
CA TYR A 182 -13.77 4.67 -7.56
C TYR A 182 -14.71 4.48 -8.76
N PHE A 183 -14.18 4.31 -9.97
CA PHE A 183 -14.98 4.18 -11.20
C PHE A 183 -15.78 2.87 -11.32
N PHE A 184 -15.68 1.94 -10.35
CA PHE A 184 -16.14 0.56 -10.50
C PHE A 184 -17.27 0.06 -9.60
N SER A 185 -17.80 0.85 -8.65
CA SER A 185 -19.20 0.80 -8.16
C SER A 185 -19.45 1.76 -6.97
N PRO A 186 -20.71 2.22 -6.77
CA PRO A 186 -21.14 2.98 -5.58
C PRO A 186 -21.60 2.08 -4.42
N ILE A 187 -21.22 0.79 -4.40
CA ILE A 187 -21.68 -0.17 -3.39
C ILE A 187 -20.50 -0.57 -2.52
N SER A 188 -20.37 0.13 -1.40
CA SER A 188 -19.76 -0.28 -0.14
C SER A 188 -18.63 -1.32 -0.23
N PHE A 189 -17.46 -0.92 -0.74
CA PHE A 189 -16.21 -1.64 -0.46
C PHE A 189 -15.29 -0.73 0.33
N SER A 190 -15.44 -0.87 1.63
CA SER A 190 -14.44 -0.64 2.67
C SER A 190 -13.07 -1.21 2.28
N VAL A 191 -12.31 -0.49 1.45
CA VAL A 191 -10.88 -0.32 1.75
C VAL A 191 -10.87 0.61 2.96
N ILE A 192 -11.15 0.04 4.14
CA ILE A 192 -11.01 0.73 5.40
C ILE A 192 -9.50 0.90 5.60
N ILE A 193 -8.94 1.94 5.00
CA ILE A 193 -7.89 2.68 5.67
C ILE A 193 -8.64 3.40 6.77
N PHE A 194 -8.71 2.80 7.97
CA PHE A 194 -9.03 3.57 9.17
C PHE A 194 -7.92 4.61 9.29
N VAL A 195 -8.14 5.78 8.73
CA VAL A 195 -7.55 7.00 9.26
C VAL A 195 -8.41 7.31 10.48
N ASP A 196 -8.11 6.63 11.59
CA ASP A 196 -8.65 7.02 12.89
C ASP A 196 -8.11 8.43 13.18
N CYS A 197 -8.98 9.44 13.00
CA CYS A 197 -8.76 10.80 13.48
C CYS A 197 -9.04 10.89 14.98
#